data_AF-A0A7T1MAB2-F1
#
_entry.id   AF-A0A7T1MAB2-F1
#
_cell.length_a   1.000
_cell.length_b   1.000
_cell.length_c   1.000
_cell.angle_alpha   90.00
_cell.angle_beta   90.00
_cell.angle_gamma   90.00
#
_symmetry.space_group_name_H-M   'P 1'
#
loop_
_entity.id
_entity.type
_entity.pdbx_description
1 polymer ?
#
loop_
_entity_poly.entity_id
_entity_poly.type
_entity_poly.pdbx_seq_one_letter_code
_entity_poly.pdbx_strand_id
1 'polypeptide(L)'
;MPTDLASLTRLSWCLGVRSRHALKALRSCSNPQLRTRLEHDLLRLRLQANAIARQGESMAELLGPLHWEVALLREVMRRNQRHFGVSSLS
;
A
#
# COMPACT_ATOMS: atom_id res chain seq x y z
N MET A 1 20.46 4.25 -0.90
CA MET A 1 19.80 4.92 -2.05
C MET A 1 18.55 5.58 -1.51
N PRO A 2 18.43 6.92 -1.52
CA PRO A 2 17.15 7.55 -1.19
C PRO A 2 16.13 7.12 -2.24
N THR A 3 15.07 6.44 -1.82
CA THR A 3 13.95 6.09 -2.69
C THR A 3 13.26 7.39 -3.10
N ASP A 4 13.26 7.74 -4.39
CA ASP A 4 12.57 8.94 -4.86
C ASP A 4 11.04 8.80 -4.76
N LEU A 5 10.31 9.93 -4.82
CA LEU A 5 8.86 9.93 -4.62
C LEU A 5 8.12 9.14 -5.72
N ALA A 6 8.67 9.15 -6.93
CA ALA A 6 8.20 8.34 -8.05
C ALA A 6 8.30 6.83 -7.77
N SER A 7 9.42 6.38 -7.18
CA SER A 7 9.59 4.97 -6.78
C SER A 7 8.63 4.58 -5.65
N LEU A 8 8.42 5.45 -4.65
CA LEU A 8 7.44 5.20 -3.59
C LEU A 8 6.02 5.08 -4.15
N THR A 9 5.66 5.95 -5.10
CA THR A 9 4.37 5.92 -5.78
C THR A 9 4.17 4.60 -6.53
N ARG A 10 5.19 4.18 -7.30
CA ARG A 10 5.16 2.92 -8.06
C ARG A 10 5.04 1.71 -7.12
N LEU A 11 5.84 1.66 -6.05
CA LEU A 11 5.79 0.57 -5.08
C LEU A 11 4.44 0.50 -4.39
N SER A 12 3.89 1.65 -3.97
CA SER A 12 2.55 1.73 -3.38
C SER A 12 1.50 1.17 -4.35
N TRP A 13 1.52 1.58 -5.62
CA TRP A 13 0.60 1.05 -6.63
C TRP A 13 0.70 -0.48 -6.77
N CYS A 14 1.92 -1.02 -6.89
CA CYS A 14 2.16 -2.45 -7.01
C CYS A 14 1.63 -3.24 -5.80
N LEU A 15 1.83 -2.75 -4.58
CA LEU A 15 1.28 -3.36 -3.38
C LEU A 15 -0.25 -3.41 -3.42
N GLY A 16 -0.89 -2.31 -3.83
CA GLY A 16 -2.34 -2.24 -4.02
C GLY A 16 -2.88 -3.30 -4.98
N VAL A 17 -2.22 -3.50 -6.12
CA VAL A 17 -2.58 -4.55 -7.09
C VAL A 17 -2.45 -5.94 -6.46
N ARG A 18 -1.31 -6.24 -5.83
CA ARG A 18 -1.06 -7.54 -5.21
C ARG A 18 -2.07 -7.88 -4.12
N SER A 19 -2.46 -6.89 -3.32
CA SER A 19 -3.47 -7.07 -2.29
C SER A 19 -4.84 -7.39 -2.84
N ARG A 20 -5.28 -6.71 -3.91
CA ARG A 20 -6.55 -7.04 -4.57
C ARG A 20 -6.56 -8.48 -5.10
N HIS A 21 -5.46 -8.91 -5.70
CA HIS A 21 -5.33 -10.31 -6.16
C HIS A 21 -5.36 -11.30 -5.00
N ALA A 22 -4.62 -11.03 -3.91
CA ALA A 22 -4.61 -11.88 -2.74
C ALA A 22 -5.99 -11.94 -2.04
N LEU A 23 -6.71 -10.82 -1.93
CA LEU A 23 -8.08 -10.78 -1.40
C LEU A 23 -9.05 -11.58 -2.28
N LYS A 24 -8.93 -11.45 -3.61
CA LYS A 24 -9.74 -12.23 -4.55
C LYS A 24 -9.47 -13.72 -4.39
N ALA A 25 -8.20 -14.12 -4.32
CA ALA A 25 -7.79 -15.52 -4.10
C ALA A 25 -8.31 -16.06 -2.76
N LEU A 26 -8.27 -15.25 -1.70
CA LEU A 26 -8.75 -15.63 -0.38
C LEU A 26 -10.26 -15.93 -0.38
N ARG A 27 -11.06 -15.11 -1.06
CA ARG A 27 -12.52 -15.29 -1.16
C ARG A 27 -12.92 -16.58 -1.86
N SER A 28 -12.11 -17.05 -2.80
CA SER A 28 -12.34 -18.29 -3.54
C SER A 28 -11.59 -19.51 -2.97
N CYS A 29 -10.85 -19.35 -1.87
CA CYS A 29 -10.01 -20.41 -1.32
C CYS A 29 -10.82 -21.34 -0.39
N SER A 30 -10.99 -22.59 -0.80
CA SER A 30 -11.60 -23.66 0.01
C SER A 30 -10.59 -24.43 0.86
N ASN A 31 -9.29 -24.35 0.54
CA ASN A 31 -8.24 -25.05 1.28
C ASN A 31 -7.82 -24.24 2.53
N PRO A 32 -7.98 -24.77 3.76
CA PRO A 32 -7.72 -24.02 4.99
C PRO A 32 -6.24 -23.66 5.17
N GLN A 33 -5.30 -24.53 4.80
CA GLN A 33 -3.87 -24.25 4.93
C GLN A 33 -3.43 -23.15 3.96
N LEU A 34 -3.93 -23.19 2.72
CA LEU A 34 -3.66 -22.15 1.73
C LEU A 34 -4.30 -20.82 2.14
N ARG A 35 -5.50 -20.87 2.71
CA ARG A 35 -6.20 -19.69 3.23
C ARG A 35 -5.37 -18.97 4.30
N THR A 36 -4.83 -19.69 5.29
CA THR A 36 -3.95 -19.10 6.32
C THR A 36 -2.71 -18.44 5.71
N ARG A 37 -2.09 -19.06 4.70
CA ARG A 37 -0.95 -18.45 3.99
C ARG A 37 -1.33 -17.15 3.29
N LEU A 38 -2.47 -17.14 2.60
CA LEU A 38 -2.99 -15.94 1.92
C LEU A 38 -3.35 -14.81 2.91
N GLU A 39 -3.92 -15.14 4.07
CA GLU A 39 -4.19 -14.17 5.13
C GLU A 39 -2.90 -13.55 5.68
N HIS A 40 -1.87 -14.37 5.90
CA HIS A 40 -0.55 -13.91 6.32
C HIS A 40 0.14 -13.04 5.25
N ASP A 41 0.06 -13.41 3.97
CA ASP A 41 0.60 -12.60 2.88
C ASP A 41 -0.12 -11.25 2.77
N LEU A 42 -1.44 -11.22 2.98
CA LEU A 42 -2.19 -9.97 3.07
C LEU A 42 -1.75 -9.09 4.23
N LEU A 43 -1.46 -9.69 5.39
CA LEU A 43 -0.91 -8.96 6.53
C LEU A 43 0.45 -8.34 6.20
N ARG A 44 1.36 -9.10 5.57
CA ARG A 44 2.66 -8.57 5.12
C ARG A 44 2.51 -7.42 4.13
N LEU A 45 1.63 -7.56 3.13
CA LEU A 45 1.37 -6.50 2.15
C LEU A 45 0.84 -5.22 2.81
N ARG A 46 -0.04 -5.35 3.82
CA ARG A 46 -0.53 -4.22 4.62
C ARG A 46 0.59 -3.52 5.38
N LEU A 47 1.46 -4.29 6.06
CA LEU A 47 2.60 -3.73 6.80
C LEU A 47 3.56 -2.98 5.86
N GLN A 48 3.86 -3.55 4.69
CA GLN A 48 4.68 -2.89 3.68
C GLN A 48 4.04 -1.60 3.15
N ALA A 49 2.74 -1.62 2.87
CA ALA A 49 2.01 -0.44 2.41
C ALA A 49 2.06 0.69 3.43
N ASN A 50 1.95 0.36 4.72
CA ASN A 50 2.05 1.33 5.82
C ASN A 50 3.46 1.90 6.00
N ALA A 51 4.50 1.10 5.74
CA ALA A 51 5.87 1.59 5.78
C ALA A 51 6.12 2.60 4.64
N ILE A 52 5.67 2.27 3.42
CA ILE A 52 5.76 3.18 2.26
C ILE A 52 4.95 4.45 2.49
N ALA A 53 3.78 4.34 3.12
CA ALA A 53 2.94 5.49 3.47
C ALA A 53 3.71 6.50 4.34
N ARG A 54 4.31 6.03 5.44
CA ARG A 54 5.08 6.87 6.36
C ARG A 54 6.30 7.49 5.69
N GLN A 55 7.01 6.72 4.87
CA GLN A 55 8.14 7.25 4.10
C GLN A 55 7.68 8.31 3.09
N GLY A 56 6.53 8.09 2.45
CA GLY A 56 5.89 9.02 1.56
C GLY A 56 5.48 10.34 2.21
N GLU A 57 4.92 10.28 3.41
CA GLU A 57 4.58 11.45 4.22
C GLU A 57 5.83 12.25 4.60
N SER A 58 6.89 11.59 5.08
CA SER A 58 8.15 12.25 5.40
C SER A 58 8.79 12.94 4.18
N MET A 59 8.74 12.31 2.99
CA MET A 59 9.22 12.96 1.76
C MET A 59 8.30 14.07 1.27
N ALA A 60 6.99 13.95 1.51
CA ALA A 60 6.02 14.98 1.16
C ALA A 60 6.21 16.26 1.98
N GLU A 61 6.61 16.15 3.25
CA GLU A 61 6.99 17.28 4.08
C GLU A 61 8.21 18.02 3.52
N LEU A 62 9.19 17.30 2.96
CA LEU A 62 10.40 17.87 2.38
C LEU A 62 10.15 18.61 1.04
N LEU A 63 9.27 18.08 0.19
CA LEU A 63 8.96 18.66 -1.13
C LEU A 63 7.86 19.73 -1.08
N GLY A 64 7.11 19.79 0.02
CA GLY A 64 5.97 20.67 0.19
C GLY A 64 4.65 20.09 -0.35
N PRO A 65 3.50 20.48 0.23
CA PRO A 65 2.20 19.84 -0.02
C PRO A 65 1.61 20.09 -1.42
N LEU A 66 2.09 21.11 -2.12
CA LEU A 66 1.63 21.49 -3.47
C LEU A 66 2.44 20.79 -4.59
N HIS A 67 3.44 19.99 -4.24
CA HIS A 67 4.23 19.28 -5.22
C HIS A 67 3.38 18.19 -5.92
N TRP A 68 3.39 18.16 -7.25
CA TRP A 68 2.51 17.28 -8.03
C TRP A 68 2.75 15.79 -7.73
N GLU A 69 3.99 15.39 -7.46
CA GLU A 69 4.32 14.01 -7.09
C GLU A 69 3.72 13.64 -5.73
N VAL A 70 3.67 14.59 -4.79
CA VAL A 70 3.05 14.40 -3.47
C VAL A 70 1.56 14.17 -3.61
N ALA A 71 0.89 14.94 -4.47
CA ALA A 71 -0.52 14.74 -4.79
C ALA A 71 -0.76 13.35 -5.40
N LEU A 72 0.09 12.92 -6.33
CA LEU A 72 -0.01 11.60 -6.95
C LEU A 72 0.20 10.46 -5.94
N LEU A 73 1.21 10.56 -5.09
CA LEU A 73 1.49 9.57 -4.05
C LEU A 73 0.32 9.43 -3.08
N ARG A 74 -0.21 10.56 -2.59
CA ARG A 74 -1.39 10.59 -1.71
C ARG A 74 -2.61 9.96 -2.37
N GLU A 75 -2.83 10.22 -3.65
CA GLU A 75 -3.94 9.62 -4.40
C GLU A 75 -3.80 8.08 -4.49
N VAL A 76 -2.61 7.58 -4.80
CA VAL A 76 -2.34 6.14 -4.86
C VAL A 76 -2.52 5.51 -3.47
N MET A 77 -2.00 6.14 -2.42
CA MET A 77 -2.15 5.67 -1.03
C MET A 77 -3.61 5.64 -0.59
N ARG A 78 -4.39 6.68 -0.90
CA ARG A 78 -5.82 6.76 -0.58
C ARG A 78 -6.63 5.66 -1.26
N ARG A 79 -6.34 5.38 -2.54
CA ARG A 79 -6.96 4.24 -3.26
C ARG A 79 -6.61 2.92 -2.59
N ASN A 80 -5.36 2.76 -2.19
CA ASN A 80 -4.89 1.58 -1.50
C ASN A 80 -5.56 1.41 -0.12
N GLN A 81 -5.66 2.45 0.70
CA GLN A 81 -6.31 2.40 2.02
C GLN A 81 -7.74 1.87 1.95
N ARG A 82 -8.54 2.31 0.95
CA ARG A 82 -9.90 1.79 0.71
C ARG A 82 -9.94 0.28 0.49
N HIS A 83 -8.87 -0.30 -0.06
CA HIS A 83 -8.79 -1.74 -0.32
C HIS A 83 -8.15 -2.52 0.82
N PHE A 84 -7.16 -1.94 1.49
CA PHE A 84 -6.46 -2.59 2.57
C PHE A 84 -7.22 -2.53 3.90
N GLY A 85 -8.21 -1.63 4.05
CA GLY A 85 -8.90 -1.38 5.32
C GLY A 85 -7.99 -0.73 6.37
N VAL A 86 -6.95 -0.03 5.92
CA VAL A 86 -6.03 0.68 6.81
C VAL A 86 -6.65 2.04 7.08
N SER A 87 -7.11 2.24 8.31
CA SER A 87 -7.49 3.57 8.81
C SER A 87 -6.31 4.50 8.62
N SER A 88 -6.57 5.68 8.05
CA SER A 88 -5.60 6.78 8.10
C SER A 88 -5.13 6.90 9.55
N LEU A 89 -3.82 6.89 9.77
CA LEU A 89 -3.28 7.39 11.03
C LEU A 89 -3.84 8.81 11.18
N SER A 90 -4.77 8.94 12.12
CA SER A 90 -5.35 10.19 12.58
C SER A 90 -4.31 11.00 13.31
#